data_AF-A0AAD8AA48-F1
#
_entry.id   AF-A0AAD8AA48-F1
#
_cell.length_a   1.000
_cell.length_b   1.000
_cell.length_c   1.000
_cell.angle_alpha   90.00
_cell.angle_beta   90.00
_cell.angle_gamma   90.00
#
_symmetry.space_group_name_H-M   'P 1'
#
loop_
_entity.id
_entity.type
_entity.pdbx_description
1 polymer ?
#
loop_
_entity_poly.entity_id
_entity_poly.type
_entity_poly.pdbx_seq_one_letter_code
_entity_poly.pdbx_strand_id
1 'polypeptide(L)'
;MPEQLVRLFRPPEDCAMCRDLQQVDRIANISSTIFNKRFSGHPVVVTDAMQNWTAQQVFDFRFLKTLYQQLPQAQHSQGCQLTATNSGFTNLGEVFNGSSYKRSSEPWHIGCERNCDERASAILRKHYGHPYFLPPGTRDRNSLEWIYLGSPGYRETLHIEAANRPLWQAQLKGSKTWFLHPPPECYYQCEPLEITVAPGDIIVVDSTRWHRESAVVSQDLSIAVEAQFDFT
;
A
#
# COMPACT_ATOMS: atom_id res chain seq x y z
N MET A 1 -0.51 -31.17 6.04
CA MET A 1 -1.19 -30.63 7.24
C MET A 1 -2.64 -30.31 6.90
N PRO A 2 -3.60 -30.44 7.83
CA PRO A 2 -4.97 -29.96 7.61
C PRO A 2 -4.96 -28.45 7.32
N GLU A 3 -5.74 -27.98 6.33
CA GLU A 3 -5.80 -26.56 5.93
C GLU A 3 -6.15 -25.62 7.10
N GLN A 4 -6.89 -26.12 8.09
CA GLN A 4 -7.27 -25.38 9.29
C GLN A 4 -6.08 -25.10 10.22
N LEU A 5 -5.05 -25.96 10.23
CA LEU A 5 -3.81 -25.74 11.00
C LEU A 5 -2.85 -24.80 10.28
N VAL A 6 -2.87 -24.74 8.94
CA VAL A 6 -2.12 -23.76 8.14
C VAL A 6 -2.63 -22.34 8.37
N ARG A 7 -3.92 -22.17 8.68
CA ARG A 7 -4.49 -20.87 9.09
C ARG A 7 -4.13 -20.46 10.52
N LEU A 8 -3.76 -21.41 11.37
CA LEU A 8 -3.37 -21.16 12.77
C LEU A 8 -1.85 -20.98 12.93
N PHE A 9 -1.07 -21.62 12.07
CA PHE A 9 0.38 -21.56 12.06
C PHE A 9 0.89 -21.35 10.63
N ARG A 10 1.52 -20.19 10.40
CA ARG A 10 2.21 -19.90 9.15
C ARG A 10 3.25 -21.00 8.90
N PRO A 11 3.20 -21.69 7.74
CA PRO A 11 4.17 -22.73 7.44
C PRO A 11 5.58 -22.12 7.35
N PRO A 12 6.64 -22.86 7.74
CA PRO A 12 8.00 -22.37 7.60
C PRO A 12 8.29 -22.05 6.13
N GLU A 13 8.82 -20.86 5.88
CA GLU A 13 9.12 -20.37 4.54
C GLU A 13 10.43 -20.96 4.00
N ASP A 14 10.51 -21.11 2.68
CA ASP A 14 11.77 -21.41 2.00
C ASP A 14 12.57 -20.11 1.81
N CYS A 15 13.73 -20.03 2.45
CA CYS A 15 14.63 -18.88 2.38
C CYS A 15 15.20 -18.62 0.97
N ALA A 16 14.93 -19.48 -0.02
CA ALA A 16 15.24 -19.21 -1.42
C ALA A 16 14.64 -17.89 -1.95
N MET A 17 13.58 -17.36 -1.33
CA MET A 17 12.95 -16.08 -1.71
C MET A 17 13.82 -14.83 -1.44
N CYS A 18 14.85 -14.97 -0.61
CA CYS A 18 15.70 -13.87 -0.17
C CYS A 18 17.19 -14.22 -0.23
N ARG A 19 17.52 -15.45 -0.65
CA ARG A 19 18.90 -15.89 -0.88
C ARG A 19 19.51 -15.03 -1.98
N ASP A 20 20.68 -14.46 -1.71
CA ASP A 20 21.41 -13.54 -2.60
C ASP A 20 20.71 -12.20 -2.89
N LEU A 21 19.59 -11.91 -2.24
CA LEU A 21 18.90 -10.63 -2.38
C LEU A 21 19.51 -9.59 -1.42
N GLN A 22 20.31 -8.67 -1.97
CA GLN A 22 20.94 -7.61 -1.19
C GLN A 22 20.20 -6.27 -1.25
N GLN A 23 19.38 -6.07 -2.29
CA GLN A 23 18.64 -4.82 -2.51
C GLN A 23 17.35 -5.08 -3.29
N VAL A 24 16.41 -4.15 -3.20
CA VAL A 24 15.17 -4.20 -3.98
C VAL A 24 15.43 -3.71 -5.39
N ASP A 25 15.16 -4.56 -6.39
CA ASP A 25 15.32 -4.23 -7.79
C ASP A 25 14.35 -3.11 -8.22
N ARG A 26 14.87 -2.16 -9.02
CA ARG A 26 14.06 -1.17 -9.74
C ARG A 26 13.97 -1.55 -11.20
N ILE A 27 12.75 -1.70 -11.71
CA ILE A 27 12.49 -2.09 -13.09
C ILE A 27 11.58 -1.07 -13.78
N ALA A 28 11.62 -1.11 -15.11
CA ALA A 28 10.74 -0.34 -15.98
C ALA A 28 10.38 -1.17 -17.21
N ASN A 29 9.29 -0.82 -17.88
CA ASN A 29 8.85 -1.38 -19.16
C ASN A 29 8.75 -2.92 -19.16
N ILE A 30 8.24 -3.49 -18.06
CA ILE A 30 8.08 -4.94 -17.92
C ILE A 30 6.70 -5.41 -18.39
N SER A 31 6.63 -6.42 -19.27
CA SER A 31 5.35 -7.01 -19.65
C SER A 31 4.77 -7.86 -18.52
N SER A 32 3.44 -7.95 -18.45
CA SER A 32 2.78 -8.73 -17.40
C SER A 32 3.19 -10.21 -17.38
N THR A 33 3.44 -10.81 -18.54
CA THR A 33 3.91 -12.20 -18.63
C THR A 33 5.31 -12.38 -18.06
N ILE A 34 6.23 -11.42 -18.29
CA ILE A 34 7.59 -11.48 -17.73
C ILE A 34 7.53 -11.22 -16.23
N PHE A 35 6.71 -10.25 -15.80
CA PHE A 35 6.51 -9.95 -14.38
C PHE A 35 6.02 -11.18 -13.62
N ASN A 36 4.97 -11.86 -14.09
CA ASN A 36 4.43 -13.06 -13.44
C ASN A 36 5.49 -14.19 -13.35
N LYS A 37 6.32 -14.37 -14.39
CA LYS A 37 7.38 -15.39 -14.38
C LYS A 37 8.54 -15.04 -13.45
N ARG A 38 8.87 -13.76 -13.31
CA ARG A 38 10.01 -13.28 -12.52
C ARG A 38 9.64 -13.08 -11.05
N PHE A 39 8.40 -12.71 -10.76
CA PHE A 39 7.93 -12.51 -9.41
C PHE A 39 7.81 -13.84 -8.69
N SER A 40 8.77 -14.10 -7.81
CA SER A 40 8.90 -15.33 -7.02
C SER A 40 8.83 -15.04 -5.51
N GLY A 41 8.26 -13.89 -5.13
CA GLY A 41 8.23 -13.38 -3.76
C GLY A 41 9.32 -12.36 -3.45
N HIS A 42 10.20 -12.06 -4.41
CA HIS A 42 11.19 -10.98 -4.28
C HIS A 42 10.48 -9.62 -4.41
N PRO A 43 10.69 -8.69 -3.46
CA PRO A 43 10.15 -7.34 -3.57
C PRO A 43 10.76 -6.62 -4.78
N VAL A 44 9.96 -5.79 -5.44
CA VAL A 44 10.39 -5.07 -6.64
C VAL A 44 9.70 -3.72 -6.74
N VAL A 45 10.40 -2.72 -7.27
CA VAL A 45 9.86 -1.39 -7.56
C VAL A 45 9.73 -1.20 -9.06
N VAL A 46 8.55 -0.85 -9.53
CA VAL A 46 8.28 -0.50 -10.92
C VAL A 46 8.15 1.02 -11.03
N THR A 47 9.01 1.63 -11.85
CA THR A 47 9.22 3.10 -11.87
C THR A 47 8.37 3.83 -12.91
N ASP A 48 7.77 3.12 -13.87
CA ASP A 48 7.01 3.69 -14.99
C ASP A 48 5.53 3.32 -15.00
N ALA A 49 5.06 2.63 -13.95
CA ALA A 49 3.69 2.10 -13.89
C ALA A 49 2.58 3.16 -13.76
N MET A 50 2.94 4.39 -13.42
CA MET A 50 1.99 5.49 -13.23
C MET A 50 2.00 6.53 -14.36
N GLN A 51 2.71 6.30 -15.47
CA GLN A 51 2.83 7.31 -16.54
C GLN A 51 1.47 7.79 -17.10
N ASN A 52 0.46 6.92 -17.09
CA ASN A 52 -0.89 7.24 -17.57
C ASN A 52 -1.85 7.72 -16.46
N TRP A 53 -1.36 7.93 -15.23
CA TRP A 53 -2.20 8.28 -14.08
C TRP A 53 -2.15 9.78 -13.83
N THR A 54 -3.33 10.41 -13.81
CA THR A 54 -3.44 11.83 -13.41
C THR A 54 -3.43 11.99 -11.89
N ALA A 55 -3.53 10.89 -11.13
CA ALA A 55 -3.58 10.90 -9.67
C ALA A 55 -2.36 11.57 -9.03
N GLN A 56 -1.15 11.48 -9.61
CA GLN A 56 0.04 12.15 -9.05
C GLN A 56 -0.15 13.68 -8.96
N GLN A 57 -0.86 14.27 -9.92
CA GLN A 57 -1.08 15.71 -9.99
C GLN A 57 -2.34 16.12 -9.23
N VAL A 58 -3.39 15.29 -9.29
CA VAL A 58 -4.72 15.61 -8.74
C VAL A 58 -4.83 15.27 -7.26
N PHE A 59 -4.21 14.18 -6.81
CA PHE A 59 -4.40 13.70 -5.44
C PHE A 59 -3.58 14.55 -4.47
N ASP A 60 -4.29 15.39 -3.75
CA ASP A 60 -3.78 16.10 -2.60
C ASP A 60 -4.82 16.14 -1.49
N PHE A 61 -4.43 16.68 -0.33
CA PHE A 61 -5.34 16.80 0.80
C PHE A 61 -6.61 17.59 0.44
N ARG A 62 -6.49 18.63 -0.40
CA ARG A 62 -7.62 19.48 -0.78
C ARG A 62 -8.61 18.71 -1.64
N PHE A 63 -8.14 17.95 -2.62
CA PHE A 63 -8.95 17.11 -3.49
C PHE A 63 -9.73 16.07 -2.69
N LEU A 64 -9.04 15.30 -1.84
CA LEU A 64 -9.68 14.28 -1.00
C LEU A 64 -10.68 14.92 -0.03
N LYS A 65 -10.31 16.04 0.59
CA LYS A 65 -11.23 16.81 1.44
C LYS A 65 -12.49 17.22 0.69
N THR A 66 -12.36 17.82 -0.49
CA THR A 66 -13.51 18.24 -1.30
C THR A 66 -14.37 17.05 -1.71
N LEU A 67 -13.76 15.93 -2.10
CA LEU A 67 -14.46 14.71 -2.48
C LEU A 67 -15.33 14.16 -1.34
N TYR A 68 -14.74 13.96 -0.16
CA TYR A 68 -15.46 13.37 0.97
C TYR A 68 -16.43 14.37 1.64
N GLN A 69 -16.18 15.68 1.58
CA GLN A 69 -17.15 16.69 2.04
C GLN A 69 -18.42 16.74 1.16
N GLN A 70 -18.29 16.48 -0.14
CA GLN A 70 -19.42 16.41 -1.07
C GLN A 70 -20.21 15.09 -0.95
N LEU A 71 -19.65 14.10 -0.25
CA LEU A 71 -20.24 12.78 -0.05
C LEU A 71 -20.39 12.47 1.45
N PRO A 72 -21.34 13.10 2.16
CA PRO A 72 -21.53 12.88 3.61
C PRO A 72 -21.79 11.42 4.00
N GLN A 73 -22.36 10.64 3.08
CA GLN A 73 -22.58 9.19 3.23
C GLN A 73 -21.26 8.42 3.28
N ALA A 74 -20.27 8.82 2.47
CA ALA A 74 -18.92 8.22 2.49
C ALA A 74 -18.16 8.53 3.78
N GLN A 75 -18.56 9.58 4.53
CA GLN A 75 -17.95 9.94 5.80
C GLN A 75 -18.44 9.09 6.98
N HIS A 76 -19.65 8.53 6.89
CA HIS A 76 -20.34 7.81 7.98
C HIS A 76 -20.74 6.38 7.60
N SER A 77 -20.30 5.89 6.44
CA SER A 77 -20.71 4.59 5.92
C SER A 77 -20.29 3.48 6.87
N GLN A 78 -21.24 2.70 7.38
CA GLN A 78 -20.99 1.58 8.31
C GLN A 78 -20.18 0.43 7.70
N GLY A 79 -19.93 0.47 6.38
CA GLY A 79 -19.03 -0.46 5.67
C GLY A 79 -17.60 0.05 5.48
N CYS A 80 -17.28 1.29 5.85
CA CYS A 80 -15.94 1.84 5.72
C CYS A 80 -15.04 1.35 6.86
N GLN A 81 -14.00 0.60 6.53
CA GLN A 81 -12.90 0.38 7.46
C GLN A 81 -11.95 1.58 7.41
N LEU A 82 -11.89 2.32 8.51
CA LEU A 82 -10.90 3.37 8.75
C LEU A 82 -9.87 2.85 9.73
N THR A 83 -8.60 2.82 9.30
CA THR A 83 -7.48 2.54 10.20
C THR A 83 -6.84 3.88 10.55
N ALA A 84 -6.99 4.30 11.79
CA ALA A 84 -6.48 5.56 12.30
C ALA A 84 -5.47 5.28 13.41
N THR A 85 -4.19 5.48 13.12
CA THR A 85 -3.09 5.25 14.09
C THR A 85 -2.51 6.58 14.55
N ASN A 86 -2.44 6.79 15.86
CA ASN A 86 -1.92 8.00 16.53
C ASN A 86 -2.57 9.31 16.06
N SER A 87 -3.76 9.24 15.49
CA SER A 87 -4.45 10.38 14.89
C SER A 87 -5.66 10.84 15.71
N GLY A 88 -6.22 9.95 16.53
CA GLY A 88 -7.43 10.21 17.31
C GLY A 88 -8.69 10.41 16.46
N PHE A 89 -8.63 10.17 15.14
CA PHE A 89 -9.77 10.35 14.24
C PHE A 89 -10.66 9.11 14.21
N THR A 90 -11.96 9.35 14.32
CA THR A 90 -12.98 8.29 14.37
C THR A 90 -13.63 8.03 13.01
N ASN A 91 -13.60 9.01 12.12
CA ASN A 91 -14.22 8.96 10.79
C ASN A 91 -13.49 9.87 9.80
N LEU A 92 -13.70 9.66 8.49
CA LEU A 92 -13.12 10.49 7.43
C LEU A 92 -13.57 11.95 7.50
N GLY A 93 -14.77 12.20 8.05
CA GLY A 93 -15.27 13.56 8.28
C GLY A 93 -14.31 14.38 9.13
N GLU A 94 -13.85 13.84 10.26
CA GLU A 94 -12.92 14.50 11.19
C GLU A 94 -11.53 14.74 10.59
N VAL A 95 -11.04 13.78 9.79
CA VAL A 95 -9.77 13.88 9.05
C VAL A 95 -9.78 15.10 8.13
N PHE A 96 -10.89 15.28 7.41
CA PHE A 96 -11.04 16.35 6.42
C PHE A 96 -11.68 17.62 7.00
N ASN A 97 -12.06 17.64 8.28
CA ASN A 97 -12.64 18.81 8.91
C ASN A 97 -11.57 19.84 9.30
N GLY A 98 -11.62 21.03 8.71
CA GLY A 98 -10.67 22.12 9.01
C GLY A 98 -9.24 21.85 8.54
N SER A 99 -8.26 22.29 9.32
CA SER A 99 -6.81 22.07 9.14
C SER A 99 -6.23 21.13 10.21
N SER A 100 -7.07 20.23 10.74
CA SER A 100 -6.76 19.27 11.81
C SER A 100 -5.52 18.42 11.52
N TYR A 101 -5.27 18.09 10.25
CA TYR A 101 -4.09 17.35 9.81
C TYR A 101 -2.74 18.03 10.14
N LYS A 102 -2.72 19.38 10.25
CA LYS A 102 -1.54 20.15 10.70
C LYS A 102 -1.47 20.35 12.21
N ARG A 103 -2.54 19.98 12.93
CA ARG A 103 -2.74 20.30 14.34
C ARG A 103 -2.23 19.21 15.27
N SER A 104 -2.01 18.00 14.75
CA SER A 104 -1.39 16.92 15.52
C SER A 104 0.08 17.27 15.76
N SER A 105 0.46 17.35 17.03
CA SER A 105 1.87 17.46 17.45
C SER A 105 2.66 16.18 17.19
N GLU A 106 1.97 15.06 16.98
CA GLU A 106 2.56 13.74 16.75
C GLU A 106 2.31 13.26 15.31
N PRO A 107 3.24 12.47 14.75
CA PRO A 107 3.01 11.84 13.46
C PRO A 107 1.83 10.87 13.50
N TRP A 108 0.89 11.06 12.58
CA TRP A 108 -0.31 10.27 12.38
C TRP A 108 -0.32 9.57 11.00
N HIS A 109 -1.11 8.51 10.92
CA HIS A 109 -1.40 7.76 9.70
C HIS A 109 -2.85 7.34 9.64
N ILE A 110 -3.41 7.40 8.43
CA ILE A 110 -4.80 7.07 8.15
C ILE A 110 -4.83 6.20 6.91
N GLY A 111 -5.40 5.02 7.03
CA GLY A 111 -5.81 4.17 5.92
C GLY A 111 -7.32 4.20 5.79
N CYS A 112 -7.83 4.42 4.58
CA CYS A 112 -9.25 4.31 4.30
C CYS A 112 -9.49 3.41 3.10
N GLU A 113 -10.46 2.51 3.26
CA GLU A 113 -10.89 1.66 2.16
C GLU A 113 -11.52 2.52 1.04
N ARG A 114 -11.08 2.31 -0.20
CA ARG A 114 -11.56 3.03 -1.37
C ARG A 114 -13.02 2.72 -1.70
N ASN A 115 -13.45 1.48 -1.44
CA ASN A 115 -14.80 1.00 -1.80
C ASN A 115 -15.89 1.44 -0.80
N CYS A 116 -15.53 2.30 0.15
CA CYS A 116 -16.40 3.01 1.08
C CYS A 116 -17.73 3.54 0.49
N ASP A 117 -17.66 4.10 -0.71
CA ASP A 117 -18.79 4.67 -1.43
C ASP A 117 -18.57 4.54 -2.95
N GLU A 118 -19.57 4.05 -3.67
CA GLU A 118 -19.45 3.82 -5.12
C GLU A 118 -19.18 5.09 -5.91
N ARG A 119 -19.70 6.25 -5.48
CA ARG A 119 -19.48 7.54 -6.15
C ARG A 119 -18.06 8.04 -5.92
N ALA A 120 -17.57 7.96 -4.68
CA ALA A 120 -16.18 8.29 -4.35
C ALA A 120 -15.22 7.40 -5.18
N SER A 121 -15.45 6.08 -5.16
CA SER A 121 -14.67 5.12 -5.92
C SER A 121 -14.72 5.38 -7.44
N ALA A 122 -15.87 5.74 -8.00
CA ALA A 122 -16.01 6.10 -9.42
C ALA A 122 -15.23 7.37 -9.81
N ILE A 123 -15.13 8.35 -8.91
CA ILE A 123 -14.33 9.57 -9.15
C ILE A 123 -12.83 9.23 -9.07
N LEU A 124 -12.41 8.48 -8.05
CA LEU A 124 -11.02 8.09 -7.84
C LEU A 124 -10.48 7.24 -9.01
N ARG A 125 -11.29 6.30 -9.53
CA ARG A 125 -10.97 5.46 -10.71
C ARG A 125 -10.74 6.22 -12.01
N LYS A 126 -11.11 7.50 -12.09
CA LYS A 126 -10.79 8.35 -13.26
C LYS A 126 -9.32 8.79 -13.27
N HIS A 127 -8.65 8.74 -12.11
CA HIS A 127 -7.33 9.34 -11.93
C HIS A 127 -6.20 8.32 -11.85
N TYR A 128 -6.48 7.11 -11.37
CA TYR A 128 -5.54 6.00 -11.39
C TYR A 128 -6.26 4.71 -11.77
N GLY A 129 -5.48 3.71 -12.19
CA GLY A 129 -6.01 2.44 -12.64
C GLY A 129 -5.24 1.25 -12.11
N HIS A 130 -5.46 0.11 -12.75
CA HIS A 130 -4.68 -1.10 -12.51
C HIS A 130 -3.26 -0.94 -13.08
N PRO A 131 -2.19 -1.23 -12.33
CA PRO A 131 -0.83 -1.21 -12.86
C PRO A 131 -0.68 -2.13 -14.08
N TYR A 132 -0.05 -1.63 -15.16
CA TYR A 132 -0.03 -2.33 -16.46
C TYR A 132 0.74 -3.66 -16.44
N PHE A 133 1.68 -3.82 -15.51
CA PHE A 133 2.51 -5.02 -15.37
C PHE A 133 1.82 -6.14 -14.58
N LEU A 134 0.71 -5.85 -13.89
CA LEU A 134 -0.05 -6.85 -13.15
C LEU A 134 -1.00 -7.60 -14.09
N PRO A 135 -1.25 -8.91 -13.87
CA PRO A 135 -2.09 -9.69 -14.78
C PRO A 135 -3.52 -9.14 -14.84
N PRO A 136 -4.18 -9.11 -16.01
CA PRO A 136 -5.51 -8.50 -16.17
C PRO A 136 -6.61 -9.21 -15.37
N GLY A 137 -6.44 -10.51 -15.07
CA GLY A 137 -7.36 -11.30 -14.24
C GLY A 137 -7.32 -10.96 -12.75
N THR A 138 -6.36 -10.14 -12.32
CA THR A 138 -6.20 -9.68 -10.91
C THR A 138 -7.00 -8.42 -10.61
N ARG A 139 -7.66 -7.85 -11.62
CA ARG A 139 -8.59 -6.73 -11.49
C ARG A 139 -9.91 -7.23 -10.87
N ASP A 140 -9.80 -7.83 -9.70
CA ASP A 140 -10.96 -8.31 -8.98
C ASP A 140 -11.78 -7.09 -8.58
N ARG A 141 -13.06 -7.03 -8.98
CA ARG A 141 -13.94 -5.92 -8.56
C ARG A 141 -14.05 -5.82 -7.03
N ASN A 142 -13.69 -6.90 -6.34
CA ASN A 142 -13.66 -7.06 -4.89
C ASN A 142 -12.26 -6.91 -4.28
N SER A 143 -11.21 -6.58 -5.04
CA SER A 143 -9.90 -6.30 -4.44
C SER A 143 -10.06 -5.08 -3.52
N LEU A 144 -9.80 -5.28 -2.24
CA LEU A 144 -9.78 -4.20 -1.25
C LEU A 144 -8.65 -3.26 -1.63
N GLU A 145 -9.01 -2.06 -2.09
CA GLU A 145 -8.06 -0.99 -2.38
C GLU A 145 -8.09 0.00 -1.22
N TRP A 146 -6.91 0.41 -0.76
CA TRP A 146 -6.72 1.34 0.35
C TRP A 146 -6.06 2.62 -0.13
N ILE A 147 -6.49 3.75 0.42
CA ILE A 147 -5.79 5.03 0.30
C ILE A 147 -5.16 5.32 1.64
N TYR A 148 -3.85 5.51 1.65
CA TYR A 148 -3.08 5.85 2.83
C TYR A 148 -2.66 7.32 2.81
N LEU A 149 -2.86 7.98 3.94
CA LEU A 149 -2.44 9.33 4.23
C LEU A 149 -1.50 9.29 5.44
N GLY A 150 -0.25 9.70 5.24
CA GLY A 150 0.77 9.71 6.27
C GLY A 150 1.34 11.11 6.47
N SER A 151 1.36 11.57 7.72
CA SER A 151 2.06 12.81 8.06
C SER A 151 3.59 12.64 8.06
N PRO A 152 4.36 13.74 7.89
CA PRO A 152 5.80 13.72 7.96
C PRO A 152 6.31 13.09 9.27
N GLY A 153 7.30 12.20 9.17
CA GLY A 153 7.91 11.54 10.33
C GLY A 153 7.12 10.37 10.91
N TYR A 154 5.97 10.01 10.33
CA TYR A 154 5.23 8.82 10.75
C TYR A 154 6.00 7.55 10.40
N ARG A 155 6.05 6.62 11.35
CA ARG A 155 6.63 5.29 11.18
C ARG A 155 5.63 4.25 11.65
N GLU A 156 5.27 3.37 10.73
CA GLU A 156 4.46 2.20 10.97
C GLU A 156 5.33 1.10 11.57
N THR A 157 4.93 0.56 12.72
CA THR A 157 5.67 -0.52 13.37
C THR A 157 5.67 -1.79 12.53
N LEU A 158 6.70 -2.61 12.68
CA LEU A 158 6.82 -3.90 12.02
C LEU A 158 5.56 -4.77 12.22
N HIS A 159 4.95 -5.19 11.12
CA HIS A 159 3.80 -6.10 11.14
C HIS A 159 3.81 -7.03 9.91
N ILE A 160 3.00 -8.08 10.01
CA ILE A 160 2.65 -8.98 8.89
C ILE A 160 1.23 -8.63 8.49
N GLU A 161 0.97 -8.57 7.19
CA GLU A 161 -0.40 -8.43 6.70
C GLU A 161 -1.23 -9.65 7.08
N ALA A 162 -2.44 -9.44 7.58
CA ALA A 162 -3.37 -10.52 7.87
C ALA A 162 -3.86 -11.22 6.58
N ALA A 163 -3.69 -10.58 5.43
CA ALA A 163 -4.12 -11.08 4.15
C ALA A 163 -3.05 -11.98 3.50
N ASN A 164 -3.48 -13.17 3.09
CA ASN A 164 -2.63 -14.19 2.50
C ASN A 164 -2.37 -13.97 1.00
N ARG A 165 -2.14 -12.70 0.60
CA ARG A 165 -1.94 -12.28 -0.80
C ARG A 165 -0.83 -11.25 -0.91
N PRO A 166 -0.07 -11.22 -2.02
CA PRO A 166 0.86 -10.14 -2.29
C PRO A 166 0.12 -8.81 -2.52
N LEU A 167 0.81 -7.71 -2.26
CA LEU A 167 0.29 -6.36 -2.41
C LEU A 167 1.17 -5.51 -3.32
N TRP A 168 0.56 -4.47 -3.88
CA TRP A 168 1.28 -3.39 -4.52
C TRP A 168 0.86 -2.07 -3.88
N GLN A 169 1.82 -1.16 -3.68
CA GLN A 169 1.56 0.18 -3.18
C GLN A 169 2.17 1.21 -4.14
N ALA A 170 1.32 2.08 -4.66
CA ALA A 170 1.65 3.18 -5.53
C ALA A 170 1.83 4.48 -4.74
N GLN A 171 3.03 5.04 -4.77
CA GLN A 171 3.32 6.31 -4.11
C GLN A 171 2.91 7.49 -5.01
N LEU A 172 1.88 8.24 -4.63
CA LEU A 172 1.36 9.35 -5.43
C LEU A 172 1.97 10.69 -5.03
N LYS A 173 2.14 10.94 -3.73
CA LYS A 173 2.77 12.15 -3.19
C LYS A 173 3.62 11.82 -1.99
N GLY A 174 4.67 12.62 -1.75
CA GLY A 174 5.62 12.35 -0.68
C GLY A 174 6.47 11.11 -0.96
N SER A 175 7.26 10.70 0.02
CA SER A 175 8.18 9.58 -0.12
C SER A 175 8.13 8.73 1.14
N LYS A 176 8.20 7.42 0.93
CA LYS A 176 8.07 6.43 2.00
C LYS A 176 9.20 5.42 1.88
N THR A 177 9.97 5.26 2.95
CA THR A 177 10.94 4.17 3.06
C THR A 177 10.25 2.93 3.60
N TRP A 178 10.48 1.80 2.94
CA TRP A 178 10.05 0.48 3.34
C TRP A 178 11.22 -0.29 3.88
N PHE A 179 11.00 -0.93 5.02
CA PHE A 179 11.93 -1.85 5.66
C PHE A 179 11.27 -3.24 5.61
N LEU A 180 11.87 -4.13 4.82
CA LEU A 180 11.36 -5.48 4.59
C LEU A 180 12.25 -6.46 5.33
N HIS A 181 11.68 -7.13 6.33
CA HIS A 181 12.40 -8.09 7.14
C HIS A 181 12.02 -9.51 6.70
N PRO A 182 13.01 -10.40 6.53
CA PRO A 182 12.74 -11.81 6.27
C PRO A 182 12.03 -12.44 7.47
N PRO A 183 11.33 -13.56 7.27
CA PRO A 183 10.70 -14.30 8.35
C PRO A 183 11.78 -14.86 9.30
N PRO A 184 11.46 -15.06 10.59
CA PRO A 184 12.44 -15.45 11.61
C PRO A 184 13.26 -16.70 11.27
N GLU A 185 12.68 -17.65 10.54
CA GLU A 185 13.33 -18.89 10.10
C GLU A 185 14.50 -18.64 9.14
N CYS A 186 14.47 -17.51 8.43
CA CYS A 186 15.46 -17.11 7.43
C CYS A 186 16.46 -16.06 7.92
N TYR A 187 16.40 -15.69 9.21
CA TYR A 187 17.20 -14.63 9.80
C TYR A 187 18.72 -14.75 9.56
N TYR A 188 19.25 -15.98 9.53
CA TYR A 188 20.70 -16.21 9.30
C TYR A 188 21.09 -16.38 7.84
N GLN A 189 20.12 -16.43 6.91
CA GLN A 189 20.37 -16.63 5.48
C GLN A 189 20.10 -15.37 4.66
N CYS A 190 19.28 -14.46 5.17
CA CYS A 190 18.77 -13.32 4.45
C CYS A 190 18.96 -12.04 5.27
N GLU A 191 19.32 -10.96 4.57
CA GLU A 191 19.46 -9.65 5.15
C GLU A 191 18.14 -8.86 5.03
N PRO A 192 17.85 -7.93 5.96
CA PRO A 192 16.74 -7.01 5.81
C PRO A 192 17.00 -6.07 4.63
N LEU A 193 15.92 -5.68 3.94
CA LEU A 193 15.99 -4.80 2.78
C LEU A 193 15.40 -3.43 3.11
N GLU A 194 16.03 -2.39 2.59
CA GLU A 194 15.56 -1.02 2.70
C GLU A 194 15.35 -0.43 1.31
N ILE A 195 14.20 0.19 1.08
CA ILE A 195 13.92 0.89 -0.18
C ILE A 195 13.05 2.13 0.03
N THR A 196 13.50 3.27 -0.48
CA THR A 196 12.67 4.48 -0.55
C THR A 196 11.86 4.51 -1.84
N VAL A 197 10.55 4.57 -1.72
CA VAL A 197 9.59 4.66 -2.83
C VAL A 197 9.26 6.14 -3.03
N ALA A 198 9.54 6.67 -4.22
CA ALA A 198 9.31 8.06 -4.59
C ALA A 198 7.97 8.23 -5.34
N PRO A 199 7.45 9.47 -5.48
CA PRO A 199 6.26 9.69 -6.31
C PRO A 199 6.45 9.14 -7.73
N GLY A 200 5.54 8.24 -8.14
CA GLY A 200 5.62 7.54 -9.42
C GLY A 200 6.16 6.12 -9.37
N ASP A 201 6.75 5.72 -8.26
CA ASP A 201 7.16 4.34 -8.02
C ASP A 201 6.01 3.50 -7.46
N ILE A 202 5.85 2.29 -7.98
CA ILE A 202 4.99 1.24 -7.39
C ILE A 202 5.88 0.17 -6.80
N ILE A 203 5.81 -0.04 -5.49
CA ILE A 203 6.43 -1.20 -4.84
C ILE A 203 5.47 -2.38 -4.86
N VAL A 204 5.99 -3.57 -5.14
CA VAL A 204 5.29 -4.83 -5.04
C VAL A 204 5.98 -5.68 -3.99
N VAL A 205 5.22 -6.16 -3.01
CA VAL A 205 5.73 -6.94 -1.89
C VAL A 205 4.86 -8.17 -1.73
N ASP A 206 5.49 -9.33 -1.56
CA ASP A 206 4.79 -10.50 -1.07
C ASP A 206 4.64 -10.41 0.45
N SER A 207 3.55 -9.76 0.88
CA SER A 207 3.23 -9.54 2.29
C SER A 207 2.85 -10.81 3.04
N THR A 208 2.70 -11.94 2.35
CA THR A 208 2.57 -13.26 2.98
C THR A 208 3.92 -13.76 3.49
N ARG A 209 5.01 -13.28 2.88
CA ARG A 209 6.38 -13.73 3.11
C ARG A 209 7.22 -12.74 3.91
N TRP A 210 7.09 -11.46 3.60
CA TRP A 210 7.89 -10.39 4.19
C TRP A 210 7.15 -9.69 5.32
N HIS A 211 7.88 -9.44 6.41
CA HIS A 211 7.43 -8.52 7.45
C HIS A 211 7.75 -7.10 7.01
N ARG A 212 6.81 -6.18 7.15
CA ARG A 212 6.98 -4.80 6.67
C ARG A 212 6.94 -3.79 7.81
N GLU A 213 7.87 -2.86 7.75
CA GLU A 213 7.85 -1.58 8.45
C GLU A 213 7.95 -0.49 7.39
N SER A 214 7.36 0.68 7.68
CA SER A 214 7.38 1.77 6.72
C SER A 214 7.46 3.13 7.41
N ALA A 215 8.21 4.07 6.83
CA ALA A 215 8.41 5.39 7.38
C ALA A 215 8.21 6.47 6.32
N VAL A 216 7.42 7.49 6.64
CA VAL A 216 7.26 8.68 5.80
C VAL A 216 8.50 9.56 5.97
N VAL A 217 9.28 9.68 4.90
CA VAL A 217 10.52 10.46 4.88
C VAL A 217 10.35 11.82 4.21
N SER A 218 9.20 12.09 3.57
CA SER A 218 8.91 13.41 3.02
C SER A 218 8.55 14.44 4.08
N GLN A 219 8.90 15.71 3.81
CA GLN A 219 8.49 16.86 4.61
C GLN A 219 7.02 17.23 4.40
N ASP A 220 6.44 16.79 3.28
CA ASP A 220 5.04 16.96 2.95
C ASP A 220 4.22 15.69 3.24
N LEU A 221 2.90 15.85 3.20
CA LEU A 221 1.94 14.75 3.33
C LEU A 221 2.23 13.65 2.31
N SER A 222 2.36 12.42 2.79
CA SER A 222 2.47 11.22 1.97
C SER A 222 1.10 10.70 1.61
N ILE A 223 0.88 10.44 0.32
CA ILE A 223 -0.34 9.83 -0.20
C ILE A 223 0.05 8.62 -1.04
N ALA A 224 -0.51 7.47 -0.69
CA ALA A 224 -0.29 6.24 -1.43
C ALA A 224 -1.61 5.47 -1.64
N VAL A 225 -1.64 4.68 -2.69
CA VAL A 225 -2.75 3.75 -2.96
C VAL A 225 -2.19 2.34 -2.90
N GLU A 226 -2.85 1.47 -2.16
CA GLU A 226 -2.46 0.07 -2.04
C GLU A 226 -3.60 -0.83 -2.50
N ALA A 227 -3.26 -1.95 -3.12
CA ALA A 227 -4.20 -3.04 -3.30
C ALA A 227 -3.50 -4.39 -3.26
N GLN A 228 -4.27 -5.40 -2.92
CA GLN A 228 -3.86 -6.80 -3.01
C GLN A 228 -4.16 -7.34 -4.40
N PHE A 229 -3.39 -8.35 -4.81
CA PHE A 229 -3.57 -9.03 -6.08
C PHE A 229 -3.23 -10.51 -5.96
N ASP A 230 -3.68 -11.31 -6.92
CA ASP A 230 -3.40 -12.76 -7.00
C ASP A 230 -2.56 -13.09 -8.22
N PHE A 231 -1.77 -14.14 -8.16
CA PHE A 231 -1.27 -14.80 -9.37
C PHE A 231 -2.21 -15.96 -9.66
N THR A 232 -3.24 -15.72 -10.49
CA THR A 232 -4.10 -16.80 -11.02
C THR A 232 -3.40 -17.57 -12.13
#